data_AF-A0A924ZQW2-F1
#
_entry.id   AF-A0A924ZQW2-F1
#
_cell.length_a   1.000
_cell.length_b   1.000
_cell.length_c   1.000
_cell.angle_alpha   90.00
_cell.angle_beta   90.00
_cell.angle_gamma   90.00
#
_symmetry.space_group_name_H-M   'P 1'
#
loop_
_entity.id
_entity.type
_entity.pdbx_description
1 polymer ?
#
loop_
_entity_poly.entity_id
_entity_poly.type
_entity_poly.pdbx_seq_one_letter_code
_entity_poly.pdbx_strand_id
1 'polypeptide(L)'
;MLKSKTLQKGFTIVELLIVIVVIGILAGLVLNTFSGVQKRARDTQRQTDLNSLATQLEVYYNDNAGYPLLASINNTTLKGLDSGATMAPGQTTSSMTATGAPTKDQYGYQTWAADGTTACATAPCAKFTLTYLRENDNTVQSKLSLN
;
A
#
# COMPACT_ATOMS: atom_id res chain seq x y z
N MET A 1 -22.75 -25.48 66.34
CA MET A 1 -22.39 -25.22 64.93
C MET A 1 -21.53 -23.95 64.87
N LEU A 2 -20.20 -24.07 64.73
CA LEU A 2 -19.34 -22.90 64.49
C LEU A 2 -19.32 -22.57 63.00
N LYS A 3 -19.87 -21.41 62.64
CA LYS A 3 -19.83 -20.87 61.29
C LYS A 3 -18.45 -20.21 61.08
N SER A 4 -17.60 -20.82 60.26
CA SER A 4 -16.31 -20.25 59.85
C SER A 4 -16.56 -19.01 58.98
N LYS A 5 -16.13 -17.82 59.44
CA LYS A 5 -16.13 -16.60 58.62
C LYS A 5 -14.90 -16.65 57.72
N THR A 6 -15.11 -16.86 56.42
CA THR A 6 -14.10 -16.62 55.39
C THR A 6 -13.81 -15.12 55.32
N LEU A 7 -12.61 -14.71 55.74
CA LEU A 7 -12.12 -13.34 55.58
C LEU A 7 -11.92 -13.07 54.08
N GLN A 8 -12.76 -12.21 53.50
CA GLN A 8 -12.52 -11.72 52.15
C GLN A 8 -11.32 -10.76 52.18
N LYS A 9 -10.23 -11.15 51.51
CA LYS A 9 -9.07 -10.28 51.28
C LYS A 9 -9.47 -9.21 50.26
N GLY A 10 -9.47 -7.94 50.70
CA GLY A 10 -9.53 -6.80 49.80
C GLY A 10 -8.17 -6.51 49.15
N PHE A 11 -8.17 -5.94 47.95
CA PHE A 11 -6.97 -5.42 47.30
C PHE A 11 -6.39 -4.27 48.11
N THR A 12 -5.06 -4.23 48.24
CA THR A 12 -4.35 -3.09 48.85
C THR A 12 -4.25 -1.94 47.85
N ILE A 13 -4.25 -0.70 48.35
CA ILE A 13 -4.01 0.50 47.52
C ILE A 13 -2.64 0.42 46.83
N VAL A 14 -1.65 -0.21 47.48
CA VAL A 14 -0.31 -0.40 46.92
C VAL A 14 -0.32 -1.34 45.72
N GLU A 15 -1.10 -2.43 45.77
CA GLU A 15 -1.27 -3.32 44.62
C GLU A 15 -1.89 -2.60 43.43
N LEU A 16 -2.92 -1.77 43.66
CA LEU A 16 -3.53 -0.98 42.58
C LEU A 16 -2.56 0.06 42.00
N LEU A 17 -1.76 0.70 42.85
CA LEU A 17 -0.78 1.71 42.45
C LEU A 17 0.31 1.13 41.55
N ILE A 18 0.84 -0.05 41.88
CA ILE A 18 1.86 -0.71 41.05
C ILE A 18 1.28 -1.08 39.68
N VAL A 19 0.03 -1.55 39.64
CA VAL A 19 -0.63 -1.94 38.38
C VAL A 19 -0.76 -0.75 37.42
N ILE A 20 -1.23 0.41 37.90
CA ILE A 20 -1.36 1.60 37.04
C ILE A 20 0.00 2.13 36.57
N VAL A 21 1.05 2.00 37.39
CA VAL A 21 2.43 2.38 37.01
C VAL A 21 2.94 1.47 35.91
N VAL A 22 2.77 0.15 36.03
CA VAL A 22 3.19 -0.82 35.01
C VAL A 22 2.41 -0.61 33.71
N ILE A 23 1.09 -0.40 33.78
CA ILE A 23 0.27 -0.09 32.60
C ILE A 23 0.73 1.21 31.94
N GLY A 24 1.07 2.24 32.70
CA GLY A 24 1.58 3.51 32.17
C GLY A 24 2.89 3.36 31.39
N ILE A 25 3.83 2.56 31.91
CA ILE A 25 5.11 2.27 31.23
C ILE A 25 4.88 1.48 29.94
N LEU A 26 4.08 0.40 30.00
CA LEU A 26 3.80 -0.43 28.83
C LEU A 26 3.05 0.34 27.74
N ALA A 27 2.07 1.15 28.12
CA ALA A 27 1.31 1.99 27.18
C ALA A 27 2.23 2.97 26.43
N GLY A 28 3.24 3.55 27.11
CA GLY A 28 4.21 4.45 26.48
C GLY A 28 5.08 3.79 25.40
N LEU A 29 5.46 2.52 25.57
CA LEU A 29 6.32 1.81 24.61
C LEU A 29 5.59 1.38 23.33
N VAL A 30 4.31 1.02 23.43
CA VAL A 30 3.53 0.50 22.30
C VAL A 30 3.38 1.52 21.17
N LEU A 31 3.21 2.80 21.49
CA LEU A 31 2.96 3.87 20.51
C LEU A 31 4.10 4.04 19.49
N ASN A 32 5.35 3.85 19.91
CA ASN A 32 6.51 4.10 19.04
C ASN A 32 6.73 3.00 17.98
N THR A 33 6.27 1.78 18.23
CA THR A 33 6.50 0.63 17.32
C THR A 33 5.44 0.51 16.23
N PHE A 34 4.21 0.97 16.50
CA PHE A 34 3.06 0.78 15.63
C PHE A 34 3.20 1.51 14.28
N SER A 35 3.77 2.72 14.28
CA SER A 35 3.97 3.53 13.07
C SER A 35 4.89 2.89 12.03
N GLY A 36 5.94 2.19 12.47
CA GLY A 36 6.88 1.51 11.56
C GLY A 36 6.27 0.27 10.88
N VAL A 37 5.48 -0.50 11.63
CA VAL A 37 4.79 -1.69 11.12
C VAL A 37 3.78 -1.31 10.05
N GLN A 38 2.99 -0.26 10.27
CA GLN A 38 2.02 0.20 9.29
C GLN A 38 2.66 0.64 7.97
N LYS A 39 3.78 1.37 8.01
CA LYS A 39 4.51 1.78 6.79
C LYS A 39 4.93 0.58 5.94
N ARG A 40 5.50 -0.45 6.58
CA ARG A 40 5.92 -1.68 5.89
C ARG A 40 4.73 -2.45 5.30
N ALA A 41 3.62 -2.49 6.02
CA ALA A 41 2.39 -3.11 5.52
C ALA A 41 1.88 -2.38 4.27
N ARG A 42 1.83 -1.04 4.29
CA ARG A 42 1.45 -0.22 3.13
C ARG A 42 2.41 -0.40 1.97
N ASP A 43 3.73 -0.42 2.20
CA ASP A 43 4.72 -0.65 1.15
C ASP A 43 4.57 -2.04 0.50
N THR A 44 4.26 -3.07 1.28
CA THR A 44 3.97 -4.42 0.78
C THR A 44 2.70 -4.44 -0.06
N GLN A 45 1.66 -3.71 0.37
CA GLN A 45 0.43 -3.53 -0.40
C GLN A 45 0.74 -2.84 -1.75
N ARG A 46 1.47 -1.72 -1.75
CA ARG A 46 1.88 -1.02 -2.99
C ARG A 46 2.59 -1.94 -3.97
N GLN A 47 3.50 -2.76 -3.48
CA GLN A 47 4.22 -3.72 -4.31
C GLN A 47 3.28 -4.78 -4.91
N THR A 48 2.30 -5.25 -4.13
CA THR A 48 1.31 -6.23 -4.59
C THR A 48 0.38 -5.63 -5.65
N ASP A 49 -0.13 -4.42 -5.42
CA ASP A 49 -1.00 -3.70 -6.34
C ASP A 49 -0.32 -3.48 -7.68
N LEU A 50 0.96 -3.08 -7.66
CA LEU A 50 1.75 -2.88 -8.87
C LEU A 50 2.04 -4.15 -9.64
N ASN A 51 2.28 -5.27 -8.95
CA ASN A 51 2.46 -6.56 -9.61
C ASN A 51 1.15 -7.01 -10.27
N SER A 52 0.01 -6.78 -9.61
CA SER A 52 -1.32 -7.04 -10.18
C SER A 52 -1.55 -6.19 -11.43
N LEU A 53 -1.32 -4.87 -11.34
CA LEU A 53 -1.41 -3.94 -12.47
C LEU A 53 -0.50 -4.34 -13.63
N ALA A 54 0.78 -4.64 -13.35
CA ALA A 54 1.72 -5.08 -14.37
C ALA A 54 1.21 -6.35 -15.07
N THR A 55 0.77 -7.35 -14.31
CA THR A 55 0.23 -8.60 -14.88
C THR A 55 -0.97 -8.33 -15.80
N GLN A 56 -1.89 -7.45 -15.39
CA GLN A 56 -3.05 -7.10 -16.20
C GLN A 56 -2.69 -6.30 -17.46
N LEU A 57 -1.68 -5.43 -17.37
CA LEU A 57 -1.15 -4.70 -18.52
C LEU A 57 -0.51 -5.64 -19.54
N GLU A 58 0.20 -6.67 -19.08
CA GLU A 58 0.76 -7.71 -19.96
C GLU A 58 -0.34 -8.55 -20.61
N VAL A 59 -1.40 -8.90 -19.87
CA VAL A 59 -2.59 -9.56 -20.46
C VAL A 59 -3.20 -8.68 -21.55
N TYR A 60 -3.38 -7.39 -21.29
CA TYR A 60 -3.90 -6.44 -22.27
C TYR A 60 -3.01 -6.33 -23.51
N TYR A 61 -1.68 -6.36 -23.34
CA TYR A 61 -0.72 -6.34 -24.44
C TYR A 61 -0.91 -7.52 -25.38
N ASN A 62 -1.15 -8.72 -24.84
CA ASN A 62 -1.39 -9.92 -25.66
C ASN A 62 -2.61 -9.78 -26.58
N ASP A 63 -3.64 -9.06 -26.13
CA ASP A 63 -4.88 -8.86 -26.91
C ASP A 63 -4.80 -7.66 -27.87
N ASN A 64 -4.04 -6.61 -27.54
CA ASN A 64 -4.07 -5.31 -28.23
C ASN A 64 -2.73 -4.88 -28.85
N ALA A 65 -1.68 -5.70 -28.73
CA ALA A 65 -0.32 -5.45 -29.22
C ALA A 65 0.32 -4.15 -28.70
N GLY A 66 -0.08 -3.68 -27.53
CA GLY A 66 0.52 -2.54 -26.83
C GLY A 66 -0.27 -2.17 -25.58
N TYR A 67 0.20 -1.14 -24.88
CA TYR A 67 -0.31 -0.71 -23.58
C TYR A 67 -1.29 0.46 -23.68
N PRO A 68 -2.29 0.53 -22.79
CA PRO A 68 -3.27 1.62 -22.79
C PRO A 68 -2.66 2.91 -22.24
N LEU A 69 -3.25 4.06 -22.58
CA LEU A 69 -2.96 5.32 -21.88
C LEU A 69 -3.53 5.29 -20.46
N LEU A 70 -3.01 6.16 -19.58
CA LEU A 70 -3.48 6.27 -18.20
C LEU A 70 -5.01 6.41 -18.08
N ALA A 71 -5.61 7.23 -18.95
CA ALA A 71 -7.06 7.49 -18.95
C ALA A 71 -7.90 6.22 -19.19
N SER A 72 -7.29 5.18 -19.77
CA SER A 72 -7.93 3.90 -20.06
C SER A 72 -7.63 2.84 -19.01
N ILE A 73 -6.87 3.12 -17.94
CA ILE A 73 -6.67 2.18 -16.84
C ILE A 73 -7.93 2.11 -15.98
N ASN A 74 -8.69 1.04 -16.16
CA ASN A 74 -9.89 0.72 -15.40
C ASN A 74 -10.23 -0.77 -15.60
N ASN A 75 -11.22 -1.30 -14.88
CA ASN A 75 -11.63 -2.70 -14.97
C ASN A 75 -12.29 -3.07 -16.32
N THR A 76 -12.78 -2.11 -17.12
CA THR A 76 -13.37 -2.44 -18.42
C THR A 76 -12.30 -2.68 -19.50
N THR A 77 -11.23 -1.87 -19.48
CA THR A 77 -10.08 -2.01 -20.36
C THR A 77 -9.16 -3.14 -19.89
N LEU A 78 -8.85 -3.19 -18.59
CA LEU A 78 -8.02 -4.21 -17.95
C LEU A 78 -8.94 -5.21 -17.26
N LYS A 79 -9.50 -6.13 -18.03
CA LYS A 79 -10.52 -7.08 -17.58
C LYS A 79 -10.01 -7.90 -16.39
N GLY A 80 -10.66 -7.77 -15.24
CA GLY A 80 -10.27 -8.49 -14.02
C GLY A 80 -9.28 -7.74 -13.14
N LEU A 81 -8.99 -6.47 -13.45
CA LEU A 81 -8.30 -5.59 -12.53
C LEU A 81 -9.18 -5.30 -11.31
N ASP A 82 -8.67 -5.60 -10.12
CA ASP A 82 -9.28 -5.14 -8.88
C ASP A 82 -9.23 -3.61 -8.81
N SER A 83 -10.38 -2.99 -8.54
CA SER A 83 -10.48 -1.56 -8.27
C SER A 83 -9.48 -1.08 -7.21
N GLY A 84 -9.18 -1.92 -6.21
CA GLY A 84 -8.21 -1.62 -5.15
C GLY A 84 -6.78 -1.47 -5.67
N ALA A 85 -6.41 -2.15 -6.76
CA ALA A 85 -5.06 -2.09 -7.31
C ALA A 85 -4.70 -0.71 -7.91
N THR A 86 -5.70 0.16 -8.16
CA THR A 86 -5.46 1.55 -8.61
C THR A 86 -5.43 2.56 -7.46
N MET A 87 -5.63 2.10 -6.22
CA MET A 87 -5.80 2.92 -5.03
C MET A 87 -4.58 2.75 -4.13
N ALA A 88 -3.80 3.81 -3.96
CA ALA A 88 -2.71 3.84 -3.01
C ALA A 88 -3.26 3.66 -1.58
N PRO A 89 -2.48 3.10 -0.64
CA PRO A 89 -2.98 2.81 0.69
C PRO A 89 -3.51 4.07 1.39
N GLY A 90 -4.78 4.01 1.84
CA GLY A 90 -5.47 5.13 2.51
C GLY A 90 -6.32 6.00 1.59
N GLN A 91 -6.31 5.75 0.27
CA GLN A 91 -7.16 6.45 -0.69
C GLN A 91 -8.51 5.76 -0.88
N THR A 92 -9.55 6.53 -1.24
CA THR A 92 -10.92 6.02 -1.51
C THR A 92 -11.27 6.02 -2.99
N THR A 93 -10.40 6.58 -3.84
CA THR A 93 -10.54 6.64 -5.29
C THR A 93 -9.24 6.27 -5.96
N SER A 94 -9.28 5.99 -7.26
CA SER A 94 -8.08 5.79 -8.07
C SER A 94 -7.09 6.95 -7.85
N SER A 95 -5.82 6.58 -7.72
CA SER A 95 -4.71 7.45 -7.34
C SER A 95 -3.55 7.39 -8.35
N MET A 96 -3.84 6.89 -9.54
CA MET A 96 -2.88 6.76 -10.63
C MET A 96 -2.57 8.13 -11.26
N THR A 97 -1.32 8.36 -11.62
CA THR A 97 -0.84 9.63 -12.21
C THR A 97 0.24 9.39 -13.25
N ALA A 98 0.35 10.26 -14.25
CA ALA A 98 1.29 10.12 -15.37
C ALA A 98 2.71 10.65 -15.03
N THR A 99 3.22 10.37 -13.84
CA THR A 99 4.55 10.81 -13.38
C THR A 99 5.43 9.65 -12.96
N GLY A 100 6.74 9.81 -13.14
CA GLY A 100 7.74 8.86 -12.67
C GLY A 100 8.06 8.99 -11.18
N ALA A 101 7.71 10.12 -10.57
CA ALA A 101 7.94 10.40 -9.16
C ALA A 101 6.61 10.73 -8.45
N PRO A 102 5.77 9.72 -8.16
CA PRO A 102 4.52 9.91 -7.43
C PRO A 102 4.77 10.22 -5.95
N THR A 103 3.76 10.77 -5.28
CA THR A 103 3.76 10.89 -3.82
C THR A 103 3.42 9.54 -3.16
N LYS A 104 3.53 9.45 -1.82
CA LYS A 104 3.16 8.22 -1.07
C LYS A 104 1.69 7.81 -1.24
N ASP A 105 0.83 8.74 -1.64
CA ASP A 105 -0.62 8.56 -1.79
C ASP A 105 -1.01 8.33 -3.26
N GLN A 106 -0.04 8.02 -4.12
CA GLN A 106 -0.23 7.88 -5.57
C GLN A 106 0.59 6.73 -6.15
N TYR A 107 0.12 6.22 -7.30
CA TYR A 107 0.87 5.33 -8.18
C TYR A 107 1.20 6.06 -9.48
N GLY A 108 2.44 5.97 -9.92
CA GLY A 108 2.87 6.47 -11.22
C GLY A 108 2.62 5.44 -12.30
N TYR A 109 2.14 5.88 -13.46
CA TYR A 109 2.06 5.09 -14.68
C TYR A 109 2.44 5.97 -15.85
N GLN A 110 3.61 5.70 -16.41
CA GLN A 110 4.10 6.39 -17.58
C GLN A 110 4.20 5.40 -18.74
N THR A 111 3.92 5.89 -19.94
CA THR A 111 3.96 5.12 -21.19
C THR A 111 4.96 5.72 -22.15
N TRP A 112 5.69 4.88 -22.88
CA TRP A 112 6.63 5.33 -23.92
C TRP A 112 6.39 4.66 -25.26
N ALA A 113 6.91 5.32 -26.28
CA ALA A 113 7.14 4.73 -27.59
C ALA A 113 8.21 3.62 -27.50
N ALA A 114 8.44 2.91 -28.60
CA ALA A 114 9.35 1.77 -28.65
C ALA A 114 10.80 2.16 -28.28
N ASP A 115 11.17 3.42 -28.52
CA ASP A 115 12.47 4.00 -28.16
C ASP A 115 12.71 4.06 -26.65
N GLY A 116 11.66 3.98 -25.82
CA GLY A 116 11.75 4.09 -24.37
C GLY A 116 12.13 5.49 -23.85
N THR A 117 12.19 6.50 -24.73
CA THR A 117 12.60 7.88 -24.39
C THR A 117 11.49 8.88 -24.66
N THR A 118 10.67 8.64 -25.67
CA THR A 118 9.55 9.51 -26.03
C THR A 118 8.30 9.06 -25.30
N ALA A 119 7.68 9.95 -24.53
CA ALA A 119 6.39 9.68 -23.91
C ALA A 119 5.34 9.36 -24.98
N CYS A 120 4.59 8.28 -24.78
CA CYS A 120 3.54 7.87 -25.70
C CYS A 120 2.28 8.72 -25.48
N ALA A 121 1.87 9.47 -26.50
CA ALA A 121 0.67 10.31 -26.45
C ALA A 121 -0.59 9.63 -27.03
N THR A 122 -0.42 8.56 -27.81
CA THR A 122 -1.51 7.86 -28.49
C THR A 122 -1.37 6.36 -28.32
N ALA A 123 -2.40 5.71 -27.78
CA ALA A 123 -2.44 4.25 -27.66
C ALA A 123 -2.55 3.57 -29.04
N PRO A 124 -2.07 2.31 -29.18
CA PRO A 124 -1.41 1.50 -28.15
C PRO A 124 0.08 1.86 -27.99
N CYS A 125 0.54 1.96 -26.74
CA CYS A 125 1.92 2.34 -26.40
C CYS A 125 2.85 1.11 -26.38
N ALA A 126 4.13 1.30 -26.66
CA ALA A 126 5.06 0.17 -26.75
C ALA A 126 5.57 -0.31 -25.39
N LYS A 127 5.75 0.62 -24.43
CA LYS A 127 6.34 0.34 -23.11
C LYS A 127 5.59 1.09 -22.00
N PHE A 128 5.67 0.58 -20.77
CA PHE A 128 5.16 1.26 -19.58
C PHE A 128 6.11 1.10 -18.38
N THR A 129 6.06 2.05 -17.44
CA THR A 129 6.71 1.96 -16.12
C THR A 129 5.66 2.36 -15.13
N LEU A 130 5.44 1.46 -14.20
CA LEU A 130 4.70 1.77 -13.00
C LEU A 130 5.67 2.18 -11.91
N THR A 131 5.31 3.18 -11.10
CA THR A 131 6.14 3.63 -9.98
C THR A 131 5.33 3.83 -8.71
N TYR A 132 5.99 3.70 -7.56
CA TYR A 132 5.46 4.11 -6.26
C TYR A 132 6.56 4.65 -5.37
N LEU A 133 6.19 5.50 -4.41
CA LEU A 133 7.10 5.95 -3.37
C LEU A 133 7.00 5.00 -2.17
N ARG A 134 8.13 4.41 -1.78
CA ARG A 134 8.23 3.61 -0.56
C ARG A 134 8.36 4.53 0.65
N GLU A 135 7.52 4.34 1.66
CA GLU A 135 7.46 5.24 2.83
C GLU A 135 8.61 5.02 3.83
N ASN A 136 9.23 3.84 3.82
CA ASN A 136 10.26 3.51 4.78
C ASN A 136 11.61 4.20 4.48
N ASP A 137 11.93 4.41 3.19
CA ASP A 137 13.20 5.00 2.72
C ASP A 137 13.02 6.21 1.79
N ASN A 138 11.77 6.62 1.50
CA ASN A 138 11.42 7.67 0.54
C ASN A 138 12.05 7.47 -0.85
N THR A 139 12.27 6.21 -1.24
CA THR A 139 12.78 5.88 -2.58
C THR A 139 11.63 5.59 -3.53
N VAL A 140 11.78 6.02 -4.78
CA VAL A 140 10.86 5.63 -5.85
C VAL A 140 11.26 4.24 -6.34
N GLN A 141 10.29 3.35 -6.33
CA GLN A 141 10.41 2.00 -6.85
C GLN A 141 9.69 1.93 -8.17
N SER A 142 10.29 1.27 -9.17
CA SER A 142 9.76 1.18 -10.52
C SER A 142 9.61 -0.26 -10.98
N LYS A 143 8.60 -0.51 -11.81
CA LYS A 143 8.36 -1.77 -12.51
C LYS A 143 8.17 -1.48 -13.99
N LEU A 144 9.10 -1.97 -14.80
CA LEU A 144 9.13 -1.79 -16.25
C LEU A 144 8.28 -2.88 -16.94
N SER A 145 7.81 -2.58 -18.16
CA SER A 145 7.25 -3.57 -19.09
C SER A 145 8.25 -4.67 -19.42
N LEU A 146 7.76 -5.87 -19.74
CA LEU A 146 8.61 -7.03 -20.03
C LEU A 146 9.23 -7.03 -21.45
N ASN A 147 8.75 -6.16 -22.33
CA ASN A 147 9.11 -6.10 -23.77
C ASN A 147 9.88 -4.83 -24.14
#